data_AF-A0A8C4W5T2-F1
#
_entry.id   AF-A0A8C4W5T2-F1
#
_cell.length_a   1.000
_cell.length_b   1.000
_cell.length_c   1.000
_cell.angle_alpha   90.00
_cell.angle_beta   90.00
_cell.angle_gamma   90.00
#
_symmetry.space_group_name_H-M   'P 1'
#
loop_
_entity.id
_entity.type
_entity.pdbx_description
1 polymer ?
#
loop_
_entity_poly.entity_id
_entity_poly.type
_entity_poly.pdbx_seq_one_letter_code
_entity_poly.pdbx_strand_id
1 'polypeptide(L)'
;ICFLVLLESTHIHSPKPESVQFNVGQVIVHRRFGYSGVIVGWDVKARAPEEWLQHKYPPDKQGLRDTPHYRILINQTNSFGKSTVYIPEEEITIIMGLEIRNPDLTTYFSRYDGSKYIMQPWLRKIYPHD
;
A
#
# COMPACT_ATOMS: atom_id res chain seq x y z
N ILE A 1 -15.09 7.22 8.08
CA ILE A 1 -13.99 8.15 7.72
C ILE A 1 -12.86 7.33 7.09
N CYS A 2 -12.89 7.10 5.78
CA CYS A 2 -11.75 6.81 4.87
C CYS A 2 -12.21 6.42 3.44
N PHE A 3 -13.41 6.83 2.98
CA PHE A 3 -13.89 6.45 1.64
C PHE A 3 -13.16 7.16 0.49
N LEU A 4 -12.44 8.26 0.76
CA LEU A 4 -11.85 9.12 -0.27
C LEU A 4 -10.41 8.78 -0.68
N VAL A 5 -9.77 7.79 -0.06
CA VAL A 5 -8.38 7.37 -0.43
C VAL A 5 -8.40 6.28 -1.52
N LEU A 6 -9.59 5.79 -1.90
CA LEU A 6 -9.80 4.57 -2.69
C LEU A 6 -10.28 4.83 -4.12
N LEU A 7 -9.98 5.99 -4.73
CA LEU A 7 -10.01 6.02 -6.19
C LEU A 7 -8.80 5.22 -6.67
N GLU A 8 -9.05 4.01 -7.18
CA GLU A 8 -8.05 3.22 -7.89
C GLU A 8 -7.38 4.12 -8.93
N SER A 9 -6.05 4.25 -8.83
CA SER A 9 -5.30 5.05 -9.79
C SER A 9 -5.52 4.46 -11.18
N THR A 10 -6.17 5.22 -12.06
CA THR A 10 -6.30 4.88 -13.49
C THR A 10 -5.02 5.15 -14.27
N HIS A 11 -4.02 5.75 -13.61
CA HIS A 11 -2.75 6.10 -14.19
C HIS A 11 -1.83 4.88 -14.27
N ILE A 12 -1.31 4.60 -15.47
CA ILE A 12 -0.33 3.53 -15.69
C ILE A 12 1.04 4.01 -15.22
N HIS A 13 1.62 3.31 -14.25
CA HIS A 13 2.91 3.61 -13.65
C HIS A 13 4.05 3.03 -14.48
N SER A 14 4.40 3.70 -15.59
CA SER A 14 5.50 3.31 -16.48
C SER A 14 6.29 4.52 -17.00
N PRO A 15 7.62 4.58 -16.80
CA PRO A 15 8.45 3.61 -16.09
C PRO A 15 8.20 3.63 -14.56
N LYS A 16 8.65 2.59 -13.85
CA LYS A 16 8.69 2.62 -12.38
C LYS A 16 9.79 3.60 -11.94
N PRO A 17 9.47 4.64 -11.14
CA PRO A 17 10.49 5.55 -10.62
C PRO A 17 11.44 4.84 -9.66
N GLU A 18 12.73 5.19 -9.72
CA GLU A 18 13.76 4.62 -8.83
C GLU A 18 13.53 4.93 -7.35
N SER A 19 12.80 6.01 -7.05
CA SER A 19 12.46 6.38 -5.68
C SER A 19 11.49 5.40 -5.01
N VAL A 20 10.75 4.59 -5.77
CA VAL A 20 9.77 3.63 -5.24
C VAL A 20 10.44 2.29 -5.01
N GLN A 21 10.71 1.97 -3.74
CA GLN A 21 11.52 0.80 -3.38
C GLN A 21 10.73 -0.52 -3.36
N PHE A 22 9.43 -0.46 -3.06
CA PHE A 22 8.60 -1.66 -2.90
C PHE A 22 7.64 -1.85 -4.06
N ASN A 23 7.14 -3.07 -4.22
CA ASN A 23 6.28 -3.50 -5.32
C ASN A 23 4.90 -3.90 -4.80
N VAL A 24 3.89 -3.71 -5.65
CA VAL A 24 2.56 -4.27 -5.46
C VAL A 24 2.63 -5.79 -5.32
N GLY A 25 1.87 -6.32 -4.35
CA GLY A 25 1.82 -7.73 -3.99
C GLY A 25 2.84 -8.14 -2.92
N GLN A 26 3.81 -7.30 -2.56
CA GLN A 26 4.70 -7.64 -1.45
C GLN A 26 4.00 -7.54 -0.10
N VAL A 27 4.40 -8.42 0.82
CA VAL A 27 3.89 -8.48 2.18
C VAL A 27 4.77 -7.62 3.08
N ILE A 28 4.13 -6.85 3.96
CA ILE A 28 4.79 -5.91 4.86
C ILE A 28 4.43 -6.18 6.31
N VAL A 29 5.28 -5.69 7.21
CA VAL A 29 4.96 -5.38 8.60
C VAL A 29 5.17 -3.89 8.81
N HIS A 30 4.22 -3.23 9.45
CA HIS A 30 4.34 -1.83 9.83
C HIS A 30 5.36 -1.67 10.96
N ARG A 31 6.43 -0.91 10.73
CA ARG A 31 7.57 -0.80 11.66
C ARG A 31 7.18 -0.43 13.10
N ARG A 32 6.25 0.52 13.24
CA ARG A 32 5.85 1.03 14.56
C ARG A 32 4.76 0.21 15.28
N PHE A 33 3.82 -0.36 14.53
CA PHE A 33 2.58 -0.93 15.08
C PHE A 33 2.49 -2.45 14.90
N GLY A 34 3.40 -3.06 14.14
CA GLY A 34 3.53 -4.50 14.01
C GLY A 34 2.42 -5.20 13.21
N TYR A 35 1.42 -4.48 12.68
CA TYR A 35 0.41 -5.12 11.83
C TYR A 35 1.02 -5.51 10.48
N SER A 36 0.49 -6.59 9.91
CA SER A 36 0.93 -7.13 8.63
C SER A 36 -0.08 -6.81 7.53
N GLY A 37 0.37 -6.66 6.30
CA GLY A 37 -0.53 -6.46 5.17
C GLY A 37 0.16 -6.66 3.83
N VAL A 38 -0.57 -6.45 2.75
CA VAL A 38 -0.05 -6.53 1.38
C VAL A 38 -0.19 -5.19 0.68
N ILE A 39 0.85 -4.78 -0.05
CA ILE A 39 0.84 -3.57 -0.87
C ILE A 39 -0.09 -3.77 -2.06
N VAL A 40 -1.13 -2.93 -2.19
CA VAL A 40 -2.06 -2.92 -3.34
C VAL A 40 -1.85 -1.75 -4.29
N GLY A 41 -0.95 -0.83 -3.96
CA GLY A 41 -0.59 0.28 -4.83
C GLY A 41 0.37 1.24 -4.17
N TRP A 42 0.98 2.09 -4.98
CA TRP A 42 1.89 3.13 -4.52
C TRP A 42 1.70 4.43 -5.30
N ASP A 43 2.09 5.53 -4.68
CA ASP A 43 2.19 6.85 -5.30
C ASP A 43 3.58 7.42 -4.98
N VAL A 44 4.20 8.12 -5.93
CA VAL A 44 5.55 8.72 -5.76
C VAL A 44 5.58 9.76 -4.64
N LYS A 45 4.44 10.40 -4.41
CA LYS A 45 4.16 11.37 -3.35
C LYS A 45 2.76 11.10 -2.82
N ALA A 46 2.44 11.60 -1.63
CA ALA A 46 1.10 11.45 -1.06
C ALA A 46 0.02 12.03 -1.99
N ARG A 47 -0.98 11.23 -2.37
CA ARG A 47 -2.12 11.64 -3.21
C ARG A 47 -3.47 11.56 -2.50
N ALA A 48 -3.48 11.75 -1.18
CA ALA A 48 -4.71 11.84 -0.40
C ALA A 48 -5.26 13.28 -0.38
N PRO A 49 -6.56 13.49 -0.06
CA PRO A 49 -7.12 14.82 0.12
C PRO A 49 -6.32 15.66 1.12
N GLU A 50 -6.16 16.95 0.83
CA GLU A 50 -5.33 17.86 1.63
C GLU A 50 -5.73 17.87 3.10
N GLU A 51 -7.02 17.93 3.40
CA GLU A 51 -7.55 17.87 4.76
C GLU A 51 -7.07 16.61 5.50
N TRP A 52 -7.09 15.46 4.83
CA TRP A 52 -6.63 14.20 5.43
C TRP A 52 -5.12 14.22 5.66
N LEU A 53 -4.34 14.77 4.73
CA LEU A 53 -2.89 14.90 4.87
C LEU A 53 -2.53 15.81 6.05
N GLN A 54 -3.25 16.93 6.24
CA GLN A 54 -3.06 17.83 7.37
C GLN A 54 -3.38 17.17 8.72
N HIS A 55 -4.42 16.34 8.77
CA HIS A 55 -4.74 15.57 9.98
C HIS A 55 -3.74 14.44 10.25
N LYS A 56 -3.21 13.82 9.18
CA LYS A 56 -2.25 12.71 9.31
C LYS A 56 -0.85 13.19 9.70
N TYR A 57 -0.40 14.29 9.12
CA TYR A 57 0.98 14.76 9.27
C TYR A 57 1.03 16.08 10.06
N PRO A 58 1.58 16.06 11.29
CA PRO A 58 1.83 17.29 12.02
C PRO A 58 2.87 18.17 11.30
N PRO A 59 2.99 19.47 11.64
CA PRO A 59 3.85 20.43 10.94
C PRO A 59 5.31 19.98 10.76
N ASP A 60 5.87 19.28 11.74
CA ASP A 60 7.24 18.74 11.72
C ASP A 60 7.43 17.54 10.78
N LYS A 61 6.34 16.96 10.28
CA LYS A 61 6.33 15.76 9.41
C LYS A 61 5.75 15.99 8.03
N GLN A 62 5.53 17.25 7.64
CA GLN A 62 4.99 17.57 6.31
C GLN A 62 5.89 17.07 5.17
N GLY A 63 7.20 17.00 5.38
CA GLY A 63 8.15 16.47 4.39
C GLY A 63 7.90 15.01 3.99
N LEU A 64 7.23 14.21 4.85
CA LEU A 64 6.85 12.84 4.50
C LEU A 64 5.95 12.80 3.28
N ARG A 65 5.12 13.83 3.05
CA ARG A 65 4.20 13.91 1.91
C ARG A 65 4.91 13.84 0.55
N ASP A 66 6.17 14.24 0.49
CA ASP A 66 6.98 14.21 -0.73
C ASP A 66 7.71 12.88 -0.96
N THR A 67 7.50 11.88 -0.10
CA THR A 67 8.06 10.53 -0.21
C THR A 67 7.05 9.54 -0.82
N PRO A 68 7.51 8.38 -1.33
CA PRO A 68 6.60 7.34 -1.78
C PRO A 68 5.62 6.90 -0.68
N HIS A 69 4.36 6.74 -1.05
CA HIS A 69 3.31 6.26 -0.17
C HIS A 69 2.64 5.02 -0.74
N TYR A 70 2.25 4.13 0.15
CA TYR A 70 1.74 2.81 -0.19
C TYR A 70 0.34 2.61 0.39
N ARG A 71 -0.54 2.05 -0.43
CA ARG A 71 -1.86 1.53 -0.02
C ARG A 71 -1.68 0.07 0.39
N ILE A 72 -2.11 -0.27 1.61
CA ILE A 72 -1.95 -1.60 2.18
C ILE A 72 -3.32 -2.17 2.54
N LEU A 73 -3.58 -3.43 2.15
CA LEU A 73 -4.65 -4.24 2.75
C LEU A 73 -4.12 -4.91 4.01
N ILE A 74 -4.74 -4.62 5.16
CA ILE A 74 -4.28 -5.14 6.45
C ILE A 74 -4.81 -6.56 6.66
N ASN A 75 -3.99 -7.41 7.28
CA ASN A 75 -4.41 -8.73 7.74
C ASN A 75 -5.47 -8.60 8.83
N GLN A 76 -6.64 -9.22 8.62
CA GLN A 76 -7.77 -9.14 9.54
C GLN A 76 -7.40 -9.52 10.98
N THR A 77 -6.50 -10.49 11.14
CA THR A 77 -6.04 -11.00 12.45
C THR A 77 -5.37 -9.94 13.32
N ASN A 78 -4.82 -8.87 12.74
CA ASN A 78 -4.19 -7.74 13.45
C ASN A 78 -4.66 -6.37 12.93
N SER A 79 -5.89 -6.33 12.40
CA SER A 79 -6.43 -5.16 11.71
C SER A 79 -6.73 -3.94 12.59
N PHE A 80 -6.77 -4.08 13.92
CA PHE A 80 -7.17 -3.01 14.85
C PHE A 80 -8.41 -2.21 14.37
N GLY A 81 -9.36 -2.89 13.71
CA GLY A 81 -10.58 -2.28 13.16
C GLY A 81 -10.43 -1.58 11.80
N LYS A 82 -9.28 -1.69 11.13
CA LYS A 82 -9.02 -1.11 9.79
C LYS A 82 -8.73 -2.19 8.76
N SER A 83 -9.44 -2.20 7.64
CA SER A 83 -9.15 -3.10 6.52
C SER A 83 -8.04 -2.60 5.61
N THR A 84 -7.85 -1.28 5.54
CA THR A 84 -6.90 -0.61 4.64
C THR A 84 -6.20 0.56 5.30
N VAL A 85 -4.97 0.84 4.89
CA VAL A 85 -4.19 2.02 5.32
C VAL A 85 -3.39 2.59 4.16
N TYR A 86 -3.02 3.87 4.29
CA TYR A 86 -2.13 4.58 3.38
C TYR A 86 -0.96 5.14 4.19
N ILE A 87 0.26 4.69 3.96
CA ILE A 87 1.44 4.96 4.81
C ILE A 87 2.66 5.34 3.98
N PRO A 88 3.60 6.14 4.51
CA PRO A 88 4.85 6.45 3.84
C PRO A 88 5.80 5.23 3.82
N GLU A 89 6.73 5.23 2.87
CA GLU A 89 7.72 4.16 2.67
C GLU A 89 8.52 3.81 3.94
N GLU A 90 8.87 4.81 4.74
CA GLU A 90 9.67 4.64 5.96
C GLU A 90 9.00 3.80 7.04
N GLU A 91 7.68 3.60 6.98
CA GLU A 91 6.91 2.78 7.93
C GLU A 91 6.85 1.30 7.53
N ILE A 92 7.48 0.91 6.42
CA ILE A 92 7.36 -0.43 5.83
C ILE A 92 8.62 -1.27 6.05
N THR A 93 8.42 -2.53 6.43
CA THR A 93 9.41 -3.60 6.35
C THR A 93 8.83 -4.76 5.55
N ILE A 94 9.54 -5.21 4.51
CA ILE A 94 9.12 -6.35 3.69
C ILE A 94 9.36 -7.67 4.44
N ILE A 95 8.39 -8.56 4.37
CA ILE A 95 8.48 -9.93 4.89
C ILE A 95 8.02 -10.93 3.82
N MET A 96 8.38 -12.20 3.98
CA MET A 96 7.97 -13.30 3.12
C MET A 96 7.39 -14.44 3.96
N GLY A 97 6.69 -15.38 3.31
CA GLY A 97 6.15 -16.57 3.96
C GLY A 97 4.91 -16.32 4.82
N LEU A 98 4.28 -15.14 4.73
CA LEU A 98 3.04 -14.83 5.43
C LEU A 98 1.91 -14.54 4.44
N GLU A 99 0.87 -15.36 4.48
CA GLU A 99 -0.37 -15.08 3.78
C GLU A 99 -1.28 -14.15 4.59
N ILE A 100 -1.72 -13.07 3.94
CA ILE A 100 -2.64 -12.07 4.44
C ILE A 100 -4.09 -12.57 4.29
N ARG A 101 -4.89 -12.44 5.35
CA ARG A 101 -6.33 -12.66 5.31
C ARG A 101 -7.04 -11.32 5.26
N ASN A 102 -7.69 -11.00 4.14
CA ASN A 102 -8.49 -9.80 3.98
C ASN A 102 -9.63 -10.08 2.96
N PRO A 103 -10.89 -9.63 3.19
CA PRO A 103 -11.99 -9.92 2.29
C PRO A 103 -11.80 -9.35 0.88
N ASP A 104 -11.07 -8.23 0.78
CA ASP A 104 -10.83 -7.53 -0.47
C ASP A 104 -9.64 -8.09 -1.25
N LEU A 105 -8.91 -9.07 -0.70
CA LEU A 105 -7.66 -9.59 -1.27
C LEU A 105 -7.86 -10.15 -2.70
N THR A 106 -8.97 -10.85 -2.92
CA THR A 106 -9.28 -11.51 -4.21
C THR A 106 -9.58 -10.51 -5.33
N THR A 107 -9.97 -9.28 -4.98
CA THR A 107 -10.16 -8.17 -5.92
C THR A 107 -8.83 -7.78 -6.57
N TYR A 108 -7.74 -7.79 -5.81
CA TYR A 108 -6.41 -7.33 -6.25
C TYR A 108 -5.49 -8.47 -6.70
N PHE A 109 -5.60 -9.65 -6.09
CA PHE A 109 -4.66 -10.75 -6.28
C PHE A 109 -5.34 -12.07 -6.61
N SER A 110 -4.65 -12.88 -7.40
CA SER A 110 -5.10 -14.22 -7.79
C SER A 110 -4.61 -15.32 -6.85
N ARG A 111 -3.36 -15.24 -6.39
CA ARG A 111 -2.74 -16.19 -5.46
C ARG A 111 -1.48 -15.61 -4.81
N TYR A 112 -1.00 -16.26 -3.76
CA TYR A 112 0.33 -16.06 -3.19
C TYR A 112 1.32 -17.06 -3.81
N ASP A 113 2.52 -16.62 -4.19
CA ASP A 113 3.54 -17.49 -4.79
C ASP A 113 4.63 -17.96 -3.82
N GLY A 114 4.49 -17.66 -2.53
CA GLY A 114 5.48 -17.93 -1.48
C GLY A 114 6.41 -16.74 -1.19
N SER A 115 6.50 -15.77 -2.10
CA SER A 115 7.27 -14.54 -1.94
C SER A 115 6.36 -13.31 -1.92
N LYS A 116 5.49 -13.16 -2.93
CA LYS A 116 4.55 -12.05 -3.12
C LYS A 116 3.23 -12.54 -3.70
N TYR A 117 2.24 -11.67 -3.69
CA TYR A 117 0.96 -11.91 -4.35
C TYR A 117 1.02 -11.62 -5.84
N ILE A 118 0.42 -12.51 -6.63
CA ILE A 118 0.28 -12.35 -8.08
C ILE A 118 -0.93 -11.47 -8.38
N MET A 119 -0.66 -10.29 -8.94
CA MET A 119 -1.68 -9.32 -9.33
C MET A 119 -2.72 -9.89 -10.28
N GLN A 120 -3.96 -9.46 -10.12
CA GLN A 120 -5.00 -9.61 -11.13
C GLN A 120 -4.62 -8.85 -12.41
N PRO A 121 -5.14 -9.24 -13.59
CA PRO A 121 -4.79 -8.61 -14.86
C PRO A 121 -5.00 -7.09 -14.90
N TRP A 122 -6.04 -6.58 -14.23
CA TRP A 122 -6.32 -5.15 -14.20
C TRP A 122 -5.26 -4.38 -13.40
N LEU A 123 -4.83 -4.90 -12.25
CA LEU A 123 -3.85 -4.26 -11.39
C LEU A 123 -2.46 -4.28 -12.03
N ARG A 124 -2.13 -5.39 -12.72
CA ARG A 124 -0.90 -5.50 -13.52
C ARG A 124 -0.84 -4.48 -14.67
N LYS A 125 -1.98 -4.07 -15.25
CA LYS A 125 -1.99 -2.99 -16.26
C LYS A 125 -1.62 -1.64 -15.65
N ILE A 126 -1.97 -1.40 -14.39
CA ILE A 126 -1.67 -0.16 -13.67
C ILE A 126 -0.21 -0.15 -13.20
N TYR A 127 0.30 -1.28 -12.70
CA TYR A 127 1.69 -1.44 -12.24
C TYR A 127 2.44 -2.52 -13.05
N PRO A 128 2.79 -2.24 -14.32
CA PRO A 128 3.33 -3.25 -15.23
C PRO A 128 4.76 -3.72 -14.90
N HIS A 129 5.47 -2.99 -14.04
CA HIS A 129 6.89 -3.23 -13.69
C HIS A 129 7.09 -3.82 -12.29
N ASP A 130 6.00 -4.20 -11.61
CA ASP A 130 6.00 -4.66 -10.21
C ASP A 130 5.98 -6.19 -10.05
#